data_AF-A0A6N8W2R6-F1
#
_entry.id   AF-A0A6N8W2R6-F1
#
_cell.length_a   1.000
_cell.length_b   1.000
_cell.length_c   1.000
_cell.angle_alpha   90.00
_cell.angle_beta   90.00
_cell.angle_gamma   90.00
#
_symmetry.space_group_name_H-M   'P 1'
#
loop_
_entity.id
_entity.type
_entity.pdbx_description
1 polymer ?
#
loop_
_entity_poly.entity_id
_entity_poly.type
_entity_poly.pdbx_seq_one_letter_code
_entity_poly.pdbx_strand_id
1 'polypeptide(L)'
;MLKKFLTKVVGDPNEKELKRLQPLVEEINGLENRFDRMDNDDFKKMTEEFRQRIVSETTALRDALAAAEGEYASVAGTDEQRFARIEVERIRKELLDEEQEILDEMMPEAFAAVREAARRTIGLRHYDVQLIGGGVLHSGKFGEMKSGGGERLVAT
;
A
#
# COMPACT_ATOMS: atom_id res chain seq x y z
N MET A 1 16.41 16.24 29.29
CA MET A 1 15.09 16.72 29.78
C MET A 1 14.22 17.32 28.68
N LEU A 2 14.78 18.04 27.70
CA LEU A 2 14.03 18.65 26.57
C LEU A 2 13.24 17.64 25.71
N LYS A 3 13.82 16.46 25.36
CA LYS A 3 13.13 15.39 24.60
C LYS A 3 11.87 14.84 25.29
N LYS A 4 11.89 14.73 26.63
CA LYS A 4 10.72 14.27 27.42
C LYS A 4 9.60 15.31 27.49
N PHE A 5 9.93 16.59 27.29
CA PHE A 5 8.94 17.67 27.25
C PHE A 5 8.32 17.81 25.85
N LEU A 6 9.13 17.70 24.79
CA LEU A 6 8.67 17.69 23.39
C LEU A 6 7.73 16.53 23.08
N THR A 7 8.08 15.30 23.48
CA THR A 7 7.21 14.12 23.32
C THR A 7 5.92 14.22 24.12
N LYS A 8 5.91 14.93 25.24
CA LYS A 8 4.71 15.16 26.06
C LYS A 8 3.76 16.20 25.47
N VAL A 9 4.25 17.07 24.57
CA VAL A 9 3.47 18.13 23.91
C VAL A 9 3.07 17.74 22.47
N VAL A 10 3.91 17.00 21.75
CA VAL A 10 3.71 16.62 20.33
C VAL A 10 3.35 15.12 20.17
N GLY A 11 3.55 14.29 21.20
CA GLY A 11 3.37 12.84 21.15
C GLY A 11 4.63 12.09 20.66
N ASP A 12 4.66 10.78 20.90
CA ASP A 12 5.66 9.89 20.29
C ASP A 12 5.25 9.61 18.82
N PRO A 13 6.10 9.92 17.83
CA PRO A 13 5.82 9.64 16.42
C PRO A 13 5.49 8.16 16.14
N ASN A 14 6.14 7.23 16.83
CA ASN A 14 5.90 5.80 16.65
C ASN A 14 4.53 5.42 17.21
N GLU A 15 4.16 5.95 18.38
CA GLU A 15 2.84 5.72 18.96
C GLU A 15 1.73 6.30 18.07
N LYS A 16 1.98 7.46 17.44
CA LYS A 16 1.06 8.06 16.47
C LYS A 16 0.89 7.17 15.23
N GLU A 17 1.97 6.58 14.73
CA GLU A 17 1.91 5.66 13.59
C GLU A 17 1.13 4.39 13.92
N LEU A 18 1.36 3.80 15.09
CA LEU A 18 0.60 2.64 15.57
C LEU A 18 -0.90 2.96 15.65
N LYS A 19 -1.26 4.13 16.21
CA LYS A 19 -2.65 4.59 16.27
C LYS A 19 -3.26 4.81 14.89
N ARG A 20 -2.48 5.24 13.90
CA ARG A 20 -2.94 5.41 12.51
C ARG A 20 -3.29 4.08 11.85
N LEU A 21 -2.55 3.02 12.16
CA LEU A 21 -2.75 1.68 11.58
C LEU A 21 -3.76 0.82 12.37
N GLN A 22 -4.12 1.22 13.58
CA GLN A 22 -5.08 0.48 14.40
C GLN A 22 -6.45 0.30 13.71
N PRO A 23 -7.05 1.32 13.05
CA PRO A 23 -8.32 1.15 12.33
C PRO A 23 -8.23 0.12 11.19
N LEU A 24 -7.10 0.10 10.47
CA LEU A 24 -6.86 -0.90 9.41
C LEU A 24 -6.88 -2.33 9.99
N VAL A 25 -6.22 -2.54 11.13
CA VAL A 25 -6.22 -3.85 11.83
C VAL A 25 -7.64 -4.25 12.23
N GLU A 26 -8.42 -3.32 12.76
CA GLU A 26 -9.82 -3.56 13.15
C GLU A 26 -10.68 -3.94 11.94
N GLU A 27 -10.51 -3.27 10.81
CA GLU A 27 -11.21 -3.58 9.57
C GLU A 27 -10.83 -4.97 9.03
N ILE A 28 -9.53 -5.29 9.00
CA ILE A 28 -9.05 -6.63 8.59
C ILE A 28 -9.62 -7.71 9.51
N ASN A 29 -9.63 -7.49 10.82
CA ASN A 29 -10.22 -8.41 11.78
C ASN A 29 -11.73 -8.57 11.56
N GLY A 30 -12.45 -7.50 11.20
CA GLY A 30 -13.87 -7.54 10.86
C GLY A 30 -14.19 -8.38 9.61
N LEU A 31 -13.23 -8.50 8.69
CA LEU A 31 -13.37 -9.25 7.45
C LEU A 31 -13.17 -10.77 7.62
N GLU A 32 -12.64 -11.25 8.75
CA GLU A 32 -12.27 -12.67 8.92
C GLU A 32 -13.40 -13.65 8.61
N ASN A 33 -14.61 -13.39 9.09
CA ASN A 33 -15.77 -14.26 8.85
C ASN A 33 -16.16 -14.33 7.36
N ARG A 34 -15.93 -13.27 6.59
CA ARG A 34 -16.18 -13.26 5.13
C ARG A 34 -15.18 -14.17 4.45
N PHE A 35 -13.89 -13.98 4.71
CA PHE A 35 -12.80 -14.74 4.07
C PHE A 35 -12.76 -16.21 4.48
N ASP A 36 -13.11 -16.53 5.72
CA ASP A 36 -13.23 -17.90 6.21
C ASP A 36 -14.19 -18.75 5.35
N ARG A 37 -15.24 -18.11 4.81
CA ARG A 37 -16.30 -18.76 4.00
C ARG A 37 -15.98 -18.83 2.51
N MET A 38 -14.95 -18.13 2.03
CA MET A 38 -14.58 -18.10 0.61
C MET A 38 -13.86 -19.38 0.21
N ASP A 39 -13.99 -19.80 -1.05
CA ASP A 39 -13.23 -20.92 -1.59
C ASP A 39 -11.93 -20.47 -2.27
N ASN A 40 -11.11 -21.41 -2.73
CA ASN A 40 -9.82 -21.09 -3.36
C ASN A 40 -9.93 -20.35 -4.70
N ASP A 41 -11.03 -20.51 -5.43
CA ASP A 41 -11.22 -19.83 -6.71
C ASP A 41 -11.65 -18.38 -6.49
N ASP A 42 -12.33 -18.08 -5.38
CA ASP A 42 -12.64 -16.70 -5.00
C ASP A 42 -11.37 -15.86 -4.75
N PHE A 43 -10.32 -16.41 -4.13
CA PHE A 43 -9.04 -15.68 -3.97
C PHE A 43 -8.38 -15.35 -5.31
N LYS A 44 -8.49 -16.24 -6.30
CA LYS A 44 -7.98 -15.96 -7.66
C LYS A 44 -8.76 -14.84 -8.33
N LYS A 45 -10.09 -14.84 -8.18
CA LYS A 45 -10.96 -13.78 -8.71
C LYS A 45 -10.61 -12.44 -8.08
N MET A 46 -10.43 -12.38 -6.76
CA MET A 46 -10.03 -11.16 -6.07
C MET A 46 -8.72 -10.56 -6.59
N THR A 47 -7.72 -11.42 -6.87
CA THR A 47 -6.46 -10.95 -7.47
C THR A 47 -6.70 -10.25 -8.81
N GLU A 48 -7.61 -10.79 -9.61
CA GLU A 48 -7.98 -10.20 -10.89
C GLU A 48 -8.82 -8.94 -10.73
N GLU A 49 -9.79 -8.92 -9.81
CA GLU A 49 -10.58 -7.73 -9.47
C GLU A 49 -9.68 -6.57 -9.01
N PHE A 50 -8.69 -6.87 -8.17
CA PHE A 50 -7.72 -5.88 -7.70
C PHE A 50 -6.87 -5.31 -8.84
N ARG A 51 -6.38 -6.17 -9.73
CA ARG A 51 -5.62 -5.74 -10.91
C ARG A 51 -6.49 -4.88 -11.83
N GLN A 52 -7.73 -5.30 -12.08
CA GLN A 52 -8.67 -4.57 -12.92
C GLN A 52 -9.01 -3.20 -12.35
N ARG A 53 -9.22 -3.12 -11.03
CA ARG A 53 -9.50 -1.87 -10.33
C ARG A 53 -8.38 -0.84 -10.56
N ILE A 54 -7.14 -1.23 -10.24
CA ILE A 54 -5.93 -0.40 -10.46
C ILE A 54 -5.80 0.01 -11.93
N VAL A 55 -6.12 -0.87 -12.89
CA VAL A 55 -6.08 -0.51 -14.30
C VAL A 55 -7.17 0.49 -14.66
N SER A 56 -8.41 0.20 -14.29
CA SER A 56 -9.57 1.02 -14.65
C SER A 56 -9.48 2.43 -14.09
N GLU A 57 -9.02 2.59 -12.85
CA GLU A 57 -8.98 3.89 -12.18
C GLU A 57 -7.81 4.75 -12.68
N THR A 58 -6.69 4.15 -13.10
CA THR A 58 -5.51 4.91 -13.54
C THR A 58 -5.31 4.95 -15.06
N THR A 59 -6.21 4.36 -15.86
CA THR A 59 -6.10 4.31 -17.34
C THR A 59 -5.88 5.71 -17.93
N ALA A 60 -6.67 6.69 -17.51
CA ALA A 60 -6.57 8.06 -18.05
C ALA A 60 -5.20 8.70 -17.77
N LEU A 61 -4.66 8.53 -16.55
CA LEU A 61 -3.35 9.05 -16.18
C LEU A 61 -2.21 8.31 -16.88
N ARG A 62 -2.35 6.99 -17.08
CA ARG A 62 -1.38 6.19 -17.85
C ARG A 62 -1.33 6.60 -19.31
N ASP A 63 -2.49 6.82 -19.94
CA ASP A 63 -2.57 7.29 -21.32
C ASP A 63 -1.98 8.70 -21.46
N ALA A 64 -2.29 9.60 -20.50
CA ALA A 64 -1.73 10.94 -20.46
C ALA A 64 -0.20 10.91 -20.28
N LEU A 65 0.31 10.05 -19.40
CA LEU A 65 1.75 9.88 -19.17
C LEU A 65 2.44 9.36 -20.44
N ALA A 66 1.87 8.36 -21.11
CA ALA A 66 2.42 7.82 -22.35
C ALA A 66 2.46 8.88 -23.46
N ALA A 67 1.44 9.73 -23.56
CA ALA A 67 1.42 10.85 -24.49
C ALA A 67 2.51 11.90 -24.16
N ALA A 68 2.64 12.29 -22.89
CA ALA A 68 3.64 13.25 -22.44
C ALA A 68 5.08 12.73 -22.61
N GLU A 69 5.31 11.43 -22.36
CA GLU A 69 6.61 10.78 -22.61
C GLU A 69 6.94 10.73 -24.10
N GLY A 70 5.94 10.49 -24.96
CA GLY A 70 6.07 10.59 -26.41
C GLY A 70 6.45 12.00 -26.88
N GLU A 71 5.81 13.04 -26.33
CA GLU A 71 6.15 14.43 -26.60
C GLU A 71 7.57 14.75 -26.14
N TYR A 72 7.93 14.41 -24.91
CA TYR A 72 9.28 14.59 -24.36
C TYR A 72 10.36 13.96 -25.24
N ALA A 73 10.11 12.75 -25.75
CA ALA A 73 11.04 12.08 -26.66
C ALA A 73 11.19 12.83 -27.99
N SER A 74 10.13 13.47 -28.49
CA SER A 74 10.14 14.20 -29.77
C SER A 74 10.89 15.54 -29.72
N VAL A 75 10.96 16.18 -28.55
CA VAL A 75 11.64 17.48 -28.34
C VAL A 75 13.02 17.33 -27.68
N ALA A 76 13.59 16.13 -27.66
CA ALA A 76 14.86 15.87 -27.00
C ALA A 76 16.01 16.72 -27.59
N GLY A 77 16.74 17.43 -26.73
CA GLY A 77 17.87 18.28 -27.11
C GLY A 77 17.49 19.73 -27.46
N THR A 78 16.21 20.11 -27.38
CA THR A 78 15.74 21.47 -27.63
C THR A 78 15.42 22.22 -26.33
N ASP A 79 15.16 23.53 -26.44
CA ASP A 79 14.74 24.34 -25.28
C ASP A 79 13.35 23.93 -24.77
N GLU A 80 12.48 23.42 -25.65
CA GLU A 80 11.15 22.88 -25.34
C GLU A 80 11.21 21.63 -24.45
N GLN A 81 12.33 20.88 -24.48
CA GLN A 81 12.53 19.66 -23.68
C GLN A 81 12.28 19.89 -22.18
N ARG A 82 12.63 21.07 -21.66
CA ARG A 82 12.44 21.38 -20.22
C ARG A 82 10.97 21.38 -19.83
N PHE A 83 10.11 21.94 -20.68
CA PHE A 83 8.67 22.01 -20.42
C PHE A 83 8.04 20.63 -20.51
N ALA A 84 8.36 19.87 -21.56
CA ALA A 84 7.87 18.50 -21.72
C ALA A 84 8.29 17.61 -20.54
N ARG A 85 9.52 17.77 -20.02
CA ARG A 85 9.98 17.05 -18.83
C ARG A 85 9.15 17.39 -17.58
N ILE A 86 8.87 18.67 -17.35
CA ILE A 86 8.08 19.10 -16.18
C ILE A 86 6.69 18.47 -16.23
N GLU A 87 6.09 18.38 -17.41
CA GLU A 87 4.78 17.78 -17.59
C GLU A 87 4.80 16.27 -17.33
N VAL A 88 5.80 15.55 -17.86
CA VAL A 88 6.00 14.12 -17.56
C VAL A 88 6.13 13.89 -16.05
N GLU A 89 6.97 14.66 -15.36
CA GLU A 89 7.17 14.50 -13.91
C GLU A 89 5.90 14.85 -13.11
N ARG A 90 5.11 15.83 -13.57
CA ARG A 90 3.82 16.18 -12.95
C ARG A 90 2.84 15.01 -13.06
N ILE A 91 2.62 14.50 -14.27
CA ILE A 91 1.67 13.40 -14.50
C ILE A 91 2.14 12.13 -13.81
N ARG A 92 3.44 11.82 -13.83
CA ARG A 92 3.99 10.66 -13.12
C ARG A 92 3.72 10.74 -11.62
N LYS A 93 3.88 11.92 -11.03
CA LYS A 93 3.57 12.12 -9.61
C LYS A 93 2.08 11.91 -9.33
N GLU A 94 1.20 12.49 -10.15
CA GLU A 94 -0.26 12.31 -10.02
C GLU A 94 -0.66 10.84 -10.15
N LEU A 95 -0.07 10.11 -11.10
CA LEU A 95 -0.29 8.67 -11.23
C LEU A 95 0.15 7.90 -9.98
N LEU A 96 1.31 8.24 -9.41
CA LEU A 96 1.81 7.58 -8.20
C LEU A 96 0.90 7.86 -6.99
N ASP A 97 0.46 9.10 -6.82
CA ASP A 97 -0.43 9.51 -5.73
C ASP A 97 -1.79 8.78 -5.86
N GLU A 98 -2.37 8.72 -7.06
CA GLU A 98 -3.62 7.98 -7.34
C GLU A 98 -3.46 6.47 -7.10
N GLU A 99 -2.38 5.86 -7.60
CA GLU A 99 -2.10 4.44 -7.36
C GLU A 99 -1.98 4.13 -5.87
N GLN A 100 -1.35 5.00 -5.10
CA GLN A 100 -1.21 4.84 -3.65
C GLN A 100 -2.56 4.91 -2.94
N GLU A 101 -3.44 5.85 -3.32
CA GLU A 101 -4.79 5.96 -2.74
C GLU A 101 -5.61 4.69 -3.01
N ILE A 102 -5.60 4.21 -4.25
CA ILE A 102 -6.27 2.95 -4.63
C ILE A 102 -5.76 1.78 -3.80
N LEU A 103 -4.43 1.65 -3.67
CA LEU A 103 -3.82 0.57 -2.90
C LEU A 103 -4.14 0.67 -1.40
N ASP A 104 -4.19 1.88 -0.84
CA ASP A 104 -4.54 2.12 0.56
C ASP A 104 -6.00 1.72 0.84
N GLU A 105 -6.92 2.04 -0.06
CA GLU A 105 -8.33 1.64 0.05
C GLU A 105 -8.53 0.11 -0.05
N MET A 106 -7.70 -0.57 -0.84
CA MET A 106 -7.78 -2.01 -1.02
C MET A 106 -7.07 -2.81 0.09
N MET A 107 -6.23 -2.14 0.88
CA MET A 107 -5.38 -2.75 1.89
C MET A 107 -6.12 -3.67 2.87
N PRO A 108 -7.30 -3.31 3.43
CA PRO A 108 -8.00 -4.16 4.37
C PRO A 108 -8.40 -5.51 3.75
N GLU A 109 -8.98 -5.49 2.55
CA GLU A 109 -9.40 -6.71 1.85
C GLU A 109 -8.20 -7.54 1.39
N ALA A 110 -7.15 -6.89 0.88
CA ALA A 110 -5.92 -7.56 0.46
C ALA A 110 -5.23 -8.26 1.64
N PHE A 111 -5.12 -7.60 2.79
CA PHE A 111 -4.48 -8.17 3.98
C PHE A 111 -5.31 -9.31 4.57
N ALA A 112 -6.65 -9.18 4.59
CA ALA A 112 -7.53 -10.26 5.02
C ALA A 112 -7.39 -11.49 4.11
N ALA A 113 -7.29 -11.27 2.79
CA ALA A 113 -7.08 -12.34 1.81
C ALA A 113 -5.75 -13.07 2.04
N VAL A 114 -4.65 -12.31 2.21
CA VAL A 114 -3.31 -12.87 2.45
C VAL A 114 -3.24 -13.61 3.78
N ARG A 115 -3.83 -13.05 4.85
CA ARG A 115 -3.93 -13.72 6.16
C ARG A 115 -4.64 -15.06 6.04
N GLU A 116 -5.78 -15.10 5.36
CA GLU A 116 -6.55 -16.33 5.17
C GLU A 116 -5.78 -17.35 4.31
N ALA A 117 -5.13 -16.89 3.24
CA ALA A 117 -4.29 -17.73 2.41
C ALA A 117 -3.11 -18.34 3.19
N ALA A 118 -2.43 -17.55 4.03
CA ALA A 118 -1.35 -18.03 4.89
C ALA A 118 -1.87 -19.05 5.92
N ARG A 119 -3.03 -18.80 6.52
CA ARG A 119 -3.67 -19.74 7.44
C ARG A 119 -3.97 -21.08 6.76
N ARG A 120 -4.48 -21.07 5.53
CA ARG A 120 -4.84 -22.27 4.77
C ARG A 120 -3.63 -23.05 4.25
N THR A 121 -2.60 -22.35 3.80
CA THR A 121 -1.47 -22.97 3.09
C THR A 121 -0.33 -23.38 4.02
N ILE A 122 0.01 -22.53 4.99
CA ILE A 122 1.15 -22.74 5.89
C ILE A 122 0.73 -22.85 7.36
N GLY A 123 -0.57 -22.79 7.66
CA GLY A 123 -1.09 -22.95 9.02
C GLY A 123 -0.81 -21.76 9.94
N LEU A 124 -0.42 -20.60 9.41
CA LEU A 124 -0.07 -19.41 10.19
C LEU A 124 -1.10 -18.31 9.92
N ARG A 125 -1.78 -17.85 10.99
CA ARG A 125 -2.62 -16.65 10.95
C ARG A 125 -1.77 -15.46 11.41
N HIS A 126 -1.73 -14.39 10.61
CA HIS A 126 -1.07 -13.15 11.02
C HIS A 126 -1.66 -12.59 12.32
N TYR A 127 -0.80 -12.25 13.28
CA TYR A 127 -1.17 -11.49 14.47
C TYR A 127 -1.39 -10.01 14.13
N ASP A 128 -2.08 -9.29 15.00
CA ASP A 128 -2.36 -7.86 14.81
C ASP A 128 -1.07 -7.03 14.67
N VAL A 129 -0.04 -7.34 15.47
CA VAL A 129 1.29 -6.70 15.36
C VAL A 129 1.98 -6.98 14.02
N GLN A 130 1.65 -8.10 13.37
CA GLN A 130 2.19 -8.45 12.05
C GLN A 130 1.45 -7.69 10.95
N LEU A 131 0.14 -7.48 11.08
CA LEU A 131 -0.60 -6.60 10.17
C LEU A 131 -0.12 -5.16 10.27
N ILE A 132 0.13 -4.67 11.48
CA ILE A 132 0.73 -3.34 11.69
C ILE A 132 2.08 -3.29 10.97
N GLY A 133 2.93 -4.31 11.13
CA GLY A 133 4.20 -4.41 10.43
C GLY A 133 4.03 -4.32 8.91
N GLY A 134 3.06 -5.03 8.34
CA GLY A 134 2.73 -4.98 6.92
C GLY A 134 2.29 -3.58 6.47
N GLY A 135 1.41 -2.92 7.24
CA GLY A 135 0.96 -1.56 6.95
C GLY A 135 2.09 -0.51 7.03
N VAL A 136 3.06 -0.70 7.94
CA VAL A 136 4.27 0.14 8.01
C VAL A 136 5.12 -0.03 6.74
N LEU A 137 5.36 -1.28 6.30
CA LEU A 137 6.13 -1.56 5.08
C LEU A 137 5.44 -1.02 3.83
N HIS A 138 4.12 -1.20 3.73
CA HIS A 138 3.29 -0.63 2.66
C HIS A 138 3.44 0.89 2.57
N SER A 139 3.54 1.57 3.71
CA SER A 139 3.76 3.02 3.78
C SER A 139 5.19 3.46 3.43
N GLY A 140 6.06 2.56 2.94
CA GLY A 140 7.45 2.84 2.63
C GLY A 140 8.35 3.09 3.84
N LYS A 141 7.94 2.64 5.04
CA LYS A 141 8.65 2.85 6.31
C LYS A 141 9.29 1.56 6.81
N PHE A 142 10.23 1.69 7.75
CA PHE A 142 10.86 0.55 8.41
C PHE A 142 10.06 0.11 9.64
N GLY A 143 9.72 -1.18 9.73
CA GLY A 143 9.13 -1.80 10.92
C GLY A 143 10.17 -2.57 11.72
N GLU A 144 10.39 -2.21 12.98
CA GLU A 144 11.24 -2.98 13.89
C GLU A 144 10.40 -4.01 14.65
N MET A 145 10.78 -5.28 14.57
CA MET A 145 10.18 -6.37 15.33
C MET A 145 11.26 -7.13 16.09
N LYS A 146 10.90 -7.71 17.25
CA LYS A 146 11.83 -8.58 17.97
C LYS A 146 12.05 -9.87 17.19
N SER A 147 13.24 -10.45 17.28
CA SER A 147 13.53 -11.77 16.72
C SER A 147 12.48 -12.80 17.14
N GLY A 148 11.95 -13.55 16.18
CA GLY A 148 10.82 -14.45 16.41
C GLY A 148 9.44 -13.81 16.19
N GLY A 149 9.38 -12.51 15.88
CA GLY A 149 8.13 -11.77 15.59
C GLY A 149 7.44 -12.13 14.26
N GLY A 150 8.06 -13.01 13.47
CA GLY A 150 7.49 -13.50 12.21
C GLY A 150 7.66 -12.55 11.02
N GLU A 151 8.78 -11.82 10.94
CA GLU A 151 9.09 -10.86 9.86
C GLU A 151 8.92 -11.45 8.45
N ARG A 152 9.22 -12.74 8.27
CA ARG A 152 9.00 -13.45 7.00
C ARG A 152 7.52 -13.55 6.60
N LEU A 153 6.63 -13.71 7.58
CA LEU A 153 5.19 -13.74 7.37
C LEU A 153 4.64 -12.33 7.15
N VAL A 154 5.25 -11.31 7.78
CA VAL A 154 4.87 -9.90 7.59
C VAL A 154 5.13 -9.42 6.17
N ALA A 155 6.16 -9.95 5.51
CA ALA A 155 6.56 -9.54 4.16
C ALA A 155 5.73 -10.17 3.02
N THR A 156 4.77 -11.06 3.33
CA THR A 156 3.85 -11.67 2.35
C THR A 156 2.66 -10.77 2.08
#